data_AF-A0A971ER69-F1
#
_entry.id   AF-A0A971ER69-F1
#
_cell.length_a   1.000
_cell.length_b   1.000
_cell.length_c   1.000
_cell.angle_alpha   90.00
_cell.angle_beta   90.00
_cell.angle_gamma   90.00
#
_symmetry.space_group_name_H-M   'P 1'
#
loop_
_entity.id
_entity.type
_entity.pdbx_description
1 polymer ?
#
loop_
_entity_poly.entity_id
_entity_poly.type
_entity_poly.pdbx_seq_one_letter_code
_entity_poly.pdbx_strand_id
1 'polypeptide(L)'
;MLFVPLHDRRPADFSVNTSHHSAMKTFQSLSAPGPSPPASGLAGKRFPKNPAAERSAPSAQDEKPLEPSRERRRFKRIFFSEKDNVIALFSFLGNNDLLIETAVLDLCETGIRLMAAKDGRTGLRAGDILLLREIIGAPPLSFLRNIRTQIRWVLNHQFLTHIGFGCEFLDMAPDGQEQLDEALINLRMGSENPS
;
A
#
# COMPACT_ATOMS: atom_id res chain seq x y z
N MET A 1 -2.24 -54.09 -4.71
CA MET A 1 -1.39 -53.57 -5.81
C MET A 1 -1.78 -54.29 -7.09
N LEU A 2 -2.49 -53.62 -7.99
CA LEU A 2 -2.71 -54.07 -9.36
C LEU A 2 -2.55 -52.85 -10.27
N PHE A 3 -1.53 -52.92 -11.12
CA PHE A 3 -1.13 -51.95 -12.14
C PHE A 3 -2.07 -52.07 -13.35
N VAL A 4 -2.56 -50.95 -13.89
CA VAL A 4 -3.16 -50.87 -15.22
C VAL A 4 -2.57 -49.64 -15.92
N PRO A 5 -2.11 -49.74 -17.19
CA PRO A 5 -1.15 -48.80 -17.77
C PRO A 5 -1.77 -47.58 -18.46
N LEU A 6 -0.90 -46.56 -18.54
CA LEU A 6 -1.01 -45.29 -19.25
C LEU A 6 -1.32 -45.48 -20.74
N HIS A 7 -2.40 -44.86 -21.24
CA HIS A 7 -2.56 -44.61 -22.67
C HIS A 7 -2.37 -43.13 -23.00
N ASP A 8 -1.23 -42.91 -23.64
CA ASP A 8 -0.84 -41.89 -24.60
C ASP A 8 -2.02 -41.14 -25.28
N ARG A 9 -2.10 -39.83 -25.04
CA ARG A 9 -2.80 -38.88 -25.93
C ARG A 9 -1.91 -37.68 -26.19
N ARG A 10 -1.34 -37.67 -27.40
CA ARG A 10 -0.69 -36.51 -28.02
C ARG A 10 -1.68 -35.36 -28.26
N PRO A 11 -1.18 -34.11 -28.32
CA PRO A 11 -1.98 -32.91 -28.43
C PRO A 11 -2.48 -32.68 -29.86
N ALA A 12 -3.68 -32.10 -29.98
CA ALA A 12 -4.20 -31.59 -31.24
C ALA A 12 -3.62 -30.20 -31.51
N ASP A 13 -2.96 -30.07 -32.65
CA ASP A 13 -2.56 -28.83 -33.27
C ASP A 13 -3.78 -27.95 -33.54
N PHE A 14 -3.75 -26.70 -33.08
CA PHE A 14 -4.61 -25.63 -33.59
C PHE A 14 -3.71 -24.50 -34.06
N SER A 15 -3.45 -24.51 -35.37
CA SER A 15 -2.91 -23.38 -36.11
C SER A 15 -4.06 -22.71 -36.85
N VAL A 16 -4.38 -21.46 -36.53
CA VAL A 16 -5.00 -20.54 -37.49
C VAL A 16 -4.30 -19.18 -37.37
N ASN A 17 -3.76 -18.81 -38.51
CA ASN A 17 -3.04 -17.61 -38.86
C ASN A 17 -4.01 -16.44 -39.10
N THR A 18 -3.66 -15.22 -38.71
CA THR A 18 -4.09 -14.00 -39.44
C THR A 18 -3.21 -12.81 -39.03
N SER A 19 -2.26 -12.49 -39.91
CA SER A 19 -1.63 -11.17 -40.01
C SER A 19 -2.67 -10.08 -40.30
N HIS A 20 -2.51 -8.89 -39.74
CA HIS A 20 -2.52 -7.65 -40.54
C HIS A 20 -1.96 -6.45 -39.76
N HIS A 21 -1.00 -5.80 -40.41
CA HIS A 21 -0.44 -4.47 -40.23
C HIS A 21 -1.25 -3.40 -39.48
N SER A 22 -0.56 -2.66 -38.61
CA SER A 22 -0.73 -1.19 -38.47
C SER A 22 0.56 -0.60 -37.90
N ALA A 23 1.47 -0.13 -38.74
CA ALA A 23 1.59 1.27 -39.19
C ALA A 23 2.12 2.21 -38.09
N MET A 24 3.44 2.43 -38.17
CA MET A 24 4.15 3.54 -37.54
C MET A 24 3.49 4.87 -37.92
N LYS A 25 3.29 5.74 -36.93
CA LYS A 25 3.13 7.17 -37.16
C LYS A 25 4.21 7.93 -36.40
N THR A 26 5.17 8.37 -37.19
CA THR A 26 6.11 9.47 -36.94
C THR A 26 5.37 10.69 -36.40
N PHE A 27 5.83 11.25 -35.28
CA PHE A 27 5.51 12.63 -34.89
C PHE A 27 6.84 13.37 -34.72
N GLN A 28 7.22 14.12 -35.76
CA GLN A 28 8.21 15.19 -35.66
C GLN A 28 7.46 16.51 -35.49
N SER A 29 7.88 17.32 -34.52
CA SER A 29 7.93 18.80 -34.53
C SER A 29 8.11 19.27 -33.08
N LEU A 30 9.34 19.45 -32.61
CA LEU A 30 9.98 20.78 -32.50
C LEU A 30 9.05 21.86 -31.92
N SER A 31 9.26 22.19 -30.65
CA SER A 31 8.93 23.50 -30.07
C SER A 31 9.96 23.77 -28.98
N ALA A 32 10.93 24.62 -29.29
CA ALA A 32 11.91 25.12 -28.34
C ALA A 32 11.22 25.96 -27.25
N PRO A 33 11.70 25.95 -25.99
CA PRO A 33 11.23 26.88 -24.98
C PRO A 33 11.73 28.29 -25.32
N GLY A 34 10.78 29.23 -25.45
CA GLY A 34 11.07 30.66 -25.55
C GLY A 34 11.78 31.19 -24.30
N PRO A 35 12.52 32.31 -24.41
CA PRO A 35 13.37 32.81 -23.35
C PRO A 35 12.58 33.35 -22.16
N SER A 36 13.07 33.03 -20.96
CA SER A 36 12.65 33.55 -19.67
C SER A 36 12.78 35.09 -19.60
N PRO A 37 11.89 35.80 -18.88
CA PRO A 37 12.07 37.21 -18.59
C PRO A 37 13.22 37.42 -17.57
N PRO A 38 13.97 38.52 -17.64
CA PRO A 38 15.06 38.80 -16.72
C PRO A 38 14.56 39.16 -15.31
N ALA A 39 15.36 38.74 -14.33
CA ALA A 39 15.18 38.99 -12.91
C ALA A 39 15.37 40.47 -12.52
N SER A 40 14.49 40.91 -11.63
CA SER A 40 14.76 41.76 -10.45
C SER A 40 15.72 42.95 -10.60
N GLY A 41 15.15 44.13 -10.86
CA GLY A 41 15.74 45.40 -10.44
C GLY A 41 15.32 45.75 -9.00
N LEU A 42 16.19 45.51 -8.02
CA LEU A 42 16.05 46.08 -6.67
C LEU A 42 16.84 47.40 -6.62
N ALA A 43 16.16 48.51 -6.95
CA ALA A 43 16.63 49.85 -6.62
C ALA A 43 16.01 50.27 -5.28
N GLY A 44 16.88 50.64 -4.36
CA GLY A 44 16.54 50.92 -2.96
C GLY A 44 15.51 52.01 -2.76
N LYS A 45 14.69 51.84 -1.71
CA LYS A 45 14.01 52.94 -1.04
C LYS A 45 14.23 52.85 0.46
N ARG A 46 14.69 53.98 0.98
CA ARG A 46 15.07 54.31 2.34
C ARG A 46 13.96 53.97 3.35
N PHE A 47 14.39 53.41 4.48
CA PHE A 47 13.62 53.32 5.71
C PHE A 47 13.25 54.72 6.23
N PRO A 48 12.00 54.99 6.63
CA PRO A 48 11.72 55.93 7.70
C PRO A 48 11.75 55.18 9.04
N LYS A 49 12.59 55.66 9.96
CA LYS A 49 12.57 55.29 11.37
C LYS A 49 11.21 55.70 11.96
N ASN A 50 10.50 54.77 12.59
CA ASN A 50 9.39 55.09 13.46
C ASN A 50 9.80 54.78 14.91
N PRO A 51 9.87 55.77 15.82
CA PRO A 51 10.18 55.55 17.22
C PRO A 51 8.91 55.22 18.01
N ALA A 52 9.08 54.45 19.09
CA ALA A 52 8.11 54.20 20.14
C ALA A 52 6.86 53.39 19.76
N ALA A 53 6.97 52.07 19.91
CA ALA A 53 5.90 51.25 20.47
C ALA A 53 6.55 50.08 21.21
N GLU A 54 6.88 50.32 22.48
CA GLU A 54 6.94 49.26 23.49
C GLU A 54 5.65 48.44 23.38
N ARG A 55 5.75 47.25 22.78
CA ARG A 55 4.81 46.17 23.01
C ARG A 55 5.61 45.02 23.55
N SER A 56 5.49 44.90 24.86
CA SER A 56 5.86 43.79 25.72
C SER A 56 5.88 42.45 24.98
N ALA A 57 6.94 41.69 25.21
CA ALA A 57 7.00 40.27 24.90
C ALA A 57 5.69 39.59 25.33
N PRO A 58 5.10 38.68 24.53
CA PRO A 58 3.92 37.97 24.96
C PRO A 58 4.29 37.14 26.19
N SER A 59 3.68 37.53 27.31
CA SER A 59 3.73 36.82 28.58
C SER A 59 3.35 35.35 28.34
N ALA A 60 4.15 34.47 28.94
CA ALA A 60 3.86 33.04 29.02
C ALA A 60 2.55 32.83 29.80
N GLN A 61 1.42 32.75 29.09
CA GLN A 61 0.12 32.31 29.59
C GLN A 61 -0.88 32.29 28.43
N ASP A 62 -0.89 31.18 27.68
CA ASP A 62 -2.06 30.55 27.03
C ASP A 62 -1.57 29.55 25.97
N GLU A 63 -0.66 28.64 26.36
CA GLU A 63 -0.59 27.37 25.65
C GLU A 63 -1.80 26.55 26.10
N LYS A 64 -2.88 26.65 25.33
CA LYS A 64 -4.00 25.72 25.43
C LYS A 64 -3.40 24.30 25.47
N PRO A 65 -3.69 23.49 26.50
CA PRO A 65 -3.17 22.14 26.57
C PRO A 65 -3.40 21.44 25.25
N LEU A 66 -2.34 20.91 24.64
CA LEU A 66 -2.46 19.96 23.53
C LEU A 66 -3.33 18.82 24.07
N GLU A 67 -4.63 18.88 23.75
CA GLU A 67 -5.58 17.81 24.03
C GLU A 67 -4.89 16.50 23.68
N PRO A 68 -4.79 15.52 24.61
CA PRO A 68 -4.16 14.25 24.29
C PRO A 68 -4.88 13.75 23.05
N SER A 69 -4.13 13.57 21.96
CA SER A 69 -4.68 13.12 20.70
C SER A 69 -5.50 11.88 21.02
N ARG A 70 -6.83 11.97 20.99
CA ARG A 70 -7.71 10.85 21.32
C ARG A 70 -7.15 9.64 20.61
N GLU A 71 -6.74 8.63 21.35
CA GLU A 71 -6.17 7.40 20.81
C GLU A 71 -7.07 6.94 19.66
N ARG A 72 -6.66 7.20 18.41
CA ARG A 72 -7.53 6.99 17.23
C ARG A 72 -7.61 5.51 16.89
N ARG A 73 -6.69 4.70 17.45
CA ARG A 73 -6.59 3.26 17.22
C ARG A 73 -7.31 2.53 18.33
N ARG A 74 -8.30 1.72 17.94
CA ARG A 74 -9.09 0.88 18.84
C ARG A 74 -8.49 -0.51 19.06
N PHE A 75 -7.53 -0.90 18.22
CA PHE A 75 -7.06 -2.27 18.05
C PHE A 75 -5.53 -2.36 18.10
N LYS A 76 -5.01 -3.32 18.87
CA LYS A 76 -3.57 -3.55 19.04
C LYS A 76 -3.03 -4.30 17.82
N ARG A 77 -2.02 -3.72 17.17
CA ARG A 77 -1.38 -4.29 15.98
C ARG A 77 -0.23 -5.21 16.35
N ILE A 78 -0.08 -6.28 15.58
CA ILE A 78 1.10 -7.14 15.55
C ILE A 78 1.96 -6.66 14.40
N PHE A 79 3.25 -6.45 14.67
CA PHE A 79 4.20 -5.94 13.70
C PHE A 79 5.07 -7.09 13.19
N PHE A 80 5.35 -7.05 11.89
CA PHE A 80 6.29 -7.95 11.25
C PHE A 80 7.48 -7.12 10.75
N SER A 81 8.66 -7.62 11.03
CA SER A 81 9.91 -7.14 10.47
C SER A 81 10.17 -7.81 9.12
N GLU A 82 11.13 -7.26 8.37
CA GLU A 82 11.59 -7.86 7.12
C GLU A 82 12.09 -9.30 7.30
N LYS A 83 12.67 -9.62 8.46
CA LYS A 83 13.18 -10.97 8.78
C LYS A 83 12.08 -12.01 8.90
N ASP A 84 10.86 -11.58 9.24
CA ASP A 84 9.72 -12.48 9.38
C ASP A 84 9.22 -12.99 8.02
N ASN A 85 9.62 -12.34 6.92
CA ASN A 85 9.29 -12.73 5.54
C ASN A 85 7.78 -13.01 5.34
N VAL A 86 6.93 -12.23 6.01
CA VAL A 86 5.47 -12.37 5.89
C VAL A 86 4.99 -11.63 4.66
N ILE A 87 4.43 -12.39 3.71
CA ILE A 87 3.98 -11.90 2.42
C ILE A 87 2.47 -12.11 2.29
N ALA A 88 1.77 -11.12 1.75
CA ALA A 88 0.37 -11.26 1.36
C ALA A 88 0.23 -11.12 -0.17
N LEU A 89 -0.52 -12.05 -0.76
CA LEU A 89 -0.85 -12.05 -2.18
C LEU A 89 -2.25 -11.48 -2.38
N PHE A 90 -2.35 -10.43 -3.17
CA PHE A 90 -3.63 -9.81 -3.53
C PHE A 90 -3.91 -9.91 -5.02
N SER A 91 -5.18 -9.80 -5.38
CA SER A 91 -5.62 -9.52 -6.75
C SER A 91 -6.70 -8.45 -6.73
N PHE A 92 -6.90 -7.73 -7.83
CA PHE A 92 -8.05 -6.84 -7.94
C PHE A 92 -9.33 -7.68 -8.04
N LEU A 93 -10.42 -7.20 -7.43
CA LEU A 93 -11.70 -7.89 -7.56
C LEU A 93 -12.13 -7.92 -9.04
N GLY A 94 -12.31 -9.12 -9.60
CA GLY A 94 -12.66 -9.31 -11.01
C GLY A 94 -11.48 -9.43 -11.97
N ASN A 95 -10.23 -9.26 -11.51
CA ASN A 95 -9.03 -9.57 -12.28
C ASN A 95 -8.08 -10.43 -11.44
N ASN A 96 -8.23 -11.75 -11.59
CA ASN A 96 -7.53 -12.75 -10.79
C ASN A 96 -6.11 -13.03 -11.30
N ASP A 97 -5.78 -12.64 -12.52
CA ASP A 97 -4.51 -12.97 -13.18
C ASP A 97 -3.38 -12.03 -12.77
N LEU A 98 -3.72 -10.81 -12.33
CA LEU A 98 -2.75 -9.85 -11.82
C LEU A 98 -2.62 -9.99 -10.30
N LEU A 99 -1.58 -10.73 -9.89
CA LEU A 99 -1.20 -10.83 -8.49
C LEU A 99 -0.31 -9.67 -8.06
N ILE A 100 -0.59 -9.15 -6.87
CA ILE A 100 0.18 -8.12 -6.19
C ILE A 100 0.81 -8.78 -4.97
N GLU A 101 2.12 -8.97 -5.04
CA GLU A 101 2.91 -9.45 -3.91
C GLU A 101 3.25 -8.28 -2.99
N THR A 102 3.02 -8.46 -1.69
CA THR A 102 3.18 -7.40 -0.71
C THR A 102 3.80 -7.91 0.57
N ALA A 103 4.75 -7.16 1.13
CA ALA A 103 5.24 -7.42 2.48
C ALA A 103 4.18 -6.96 3.50
N VAL A 104 3.86 -7.81 4.46
CA VAL A 104 2.98 -7.46 5.57
C VAL A 104 3.78 -6.70 6.62
N LEU A 105 3.38 -5.48 6.93
CA LEU A 105 4.05 -4.64 7.94
C LEU A 105 3.42 -4.82 9.31
N ASP A 106 2.09 -4.84 9.36
CA ASP A 106 1.34 -5.09 10.57
C ASP A 106 -0.09 -5.55 10.28
N LEU A 107 -0.72 -6.21 11.27
CA LEU A 107 -2.08 -6.72 11.20
C LEU A 107 -2.79 -6.59 12.55
N CYS A 108 -4.11 -6.42 12.50
CA CYS A 108 -5.02 -6.39 13.65
C CYS A 108 -6.37 -7.01 13.27
N GLU A 109 -7.30 -7.01 14.22
CA GLU A 109 -8.63 -7.64 14.12
C GLU A 109 -9.45 -7.14 12.92
N THR A 110 -9.17 -5.92 12.43
CA THR A 110 -9.97 -5.26 11.37
C THR A 110 -9.23 -5.03 10.07
N GLY A 111 -7.92 -5.27 10.01
CA GLY A 111 -7.18 -4.95 8.80
C GLY A 111 -5.68 -5.14 8.87
N ILE A 112 -5.05 -4.85 7.74
CA ILE A 112 -3.67 -5.18 7.42
C ILE A 112 -2.96 -3.98 6.78
N ARG A 113 -1.69 -3.76 7.14
CA ARG A 113 -0.82 -2.78 6.49
C ARG A 113 0.24 -3.49 5.67
N LEU A 114 0.46 -2.97 4.48
CA LEU A 114 1.21 -3.63 3.42
C LEU A 114 2.22 -2.68 2.79
N MET A 115 3.24 -3.27 2.17
CA MET A 115 4.20 -2.58 1.31
C MET A 115 4.38 -3.35 0.00
N ALA A 116 4.29 -2.65 -1.13
CA ALA A 116 4.52 -3.21 -2.46
C ALA A 116 5.64 -2.45 -3.18
N ALA A 117 6.38 -3.13 -4.05
CA ALA A 117 7.34 -2.48 -4.94
C ALA A 117 6.62 -1.56 -5.94
N LYS A 118 7.24 -0.43 -6.30
CA LYS A 118 6.76 0.42 -7.39
C LYS A 118 7.18 -0.15 -8.73
N ASP A 119 6.32 -0.96 -9.32
CA ASP A 119 6.54 -1.56 -10.64
C ASP A 119 5.81 -0.82 -11.78
N GLY A 120 5.06 0.23 -11.45
CA GLY A 120 4.25 1.01 -12.40
C GLY A 120 2.99 0.28 -12.91
N ARG A 121 2.75 -0.96 -12.46
CA ARG A 121 1.60 -1.79 -12.88
C ARG A 121 0.45 -1.71 -11.88
N THR A 122 0.79 -1.43 -10.63
CA THR A 122 -0.12 -1.45 -9.48
C THR A 122 -0.72 -0.06 -9.26
N GLY A 123 -1.76 0.27 -10.05
CA GLY A 123 -2.50 1.54 -9.96
C GLY A 123 -3.38 1.68 -8.71
N LEU A 124 -2.85 1.36 -7.52
CA LEU A 124 -3.57 1.29 -6.24
C LEU A 124 -4.10 2.66 -5.80
N ARG A 125 -5.38 2.70 -5.42
CA ARG A 125 -6.07 3.88 -4.92
C ARG A 125 -6.89 3.56 -3.69
N ALA A 126 -7.09 4.56 -2.83
CA ALA A 126 -8.05 4.44 -1.74
C ALA A 126 -9.46 4.20 -2.31
N GLY A 127 -10.20 3.28 -1.70
CA GLY A 127 -11.51 2.82 -2.15
C GLY A 127 -11.46 1.55 -2.99
N ASP A 128 -10.32 1.19 -3.60
CA ASP A 128 -10.20 -0.04 -4.38
C ASP A 128 -10.49 -1.28 -3.52
N ILE A 129 -11.15 -2.25 -4.12
CA ILE A 129 -11.44 -3.55 -3.50
C ILE A 129 -10.44 -4.58 -4.03
N LEU A 130 -9.66 -5.14 -3.10
CA LEU A 130 -8.75 -6.22 -3.36
C LEU A 130 -9.29 -7.52 -2.78
N LEU A 131 -8.87 -8.64 -3.34
CA LEU A 131 -9.12 -9.96 -2.80
C LEU A 131 -7.80 -10.52 -2.25
N LEU A 132 -7.73 -10.70 -0.93
CA LEU A 132 -6.62 -11.38 -0.27
C LEU A 132 -6.66 -12.84 -0.67
N ARG A 133 -5.65 -13.31 -1.40
CA ARG A 133 -5.54 -14.71 -1.82
C ARG A 133 -4.97 -15.58 -0.73
N GLU A 134 -3.87 -15.12 -0.14
CA GLU A 134 -3.11 -15.90 0.82
C GLU A 134 -2.16 -15.00 1.62
N ILE A 135 -1.82 -15.44 2.83
CA ILE A 135 -0.70 -14.94 3.63
C ILE A 135 0.32 -16.06 3.81
N ILE A 136 1.56 -15.81 3.40
CA ILE A 136 2.71 -16.71 3.43
C ILE A 136 3.65 -16.25 4.54
N GLY A 137 4.34 -17.19 5.21
CA GLY A 137 5.33 -16.86 6.25
C GLY A 137 4.75 -16.66 7.66
N ALA A 138 3.43 -16.69 7.82
CA ALA A 138 2.75 -16.63 9.12
C ALA A 138 1.71 -17.76 9.25
N PRO A 139 2.11 -18.98 9.68
CA PRO A 139 1.21 -20.14 9.72
C PRO A 139 -0.12 -19.92 10.46
N PRO A 140 -0.18 -19.20 11.60
CA PRO A 140 -1.45 -18.88 12.26
C PRO A 140 -2.43 -18.08 11.39
N LEU A 141 -1.97 -17.42 10.33
CA LEU A 141 -2.79 -16.59 9.42
C LEU A 141 -3.13 -17.30 8.11
N SER A 142 -2.74 -18.56 7.93
CA SER A 142 -2.98 -19.32 6.69
C SER A 142 -4.46 -19.49 6.32
N PHE A 143 -5.38 -19.32 7.28
CA PHE A 143 -6.82 -19.34 7.04
C PHE A 143 -7.34 -18.04 6.39
N LEU A 144 -6.58 -16.93 6.44
CA LEU A 144 -6.95 -15.65 5.83
C LEU A 144 -6.79 -15.71 4.30
N ARG A 145 -7.77 -16.32 3.64
CA ARG A 145 -7.80 -16.52 2.19
C ARG A 145 -9.16 -16.18 1.61
N ASN A 146 -9.16 -15.66 0.39
CA ASN A 146 -10.34 -15.19 -0.33
C ASN A 146 -11.18 -14.16 0.45
N ILE A 147 -10.51 -13.29 1.21
CA ILE A 147 -11.15 -12.22 1.98
C ILE A 147 -11.14 -10.93 1.15
N ARG A 148 -12.31 -10.32 0.97
CA ARG A 148 -12.40 -9.01 0.34
C ARG A 148 -11.83 -7.96 1.29
N THR A 149 -11.07 -7.03 0.76
CA THR A 149 -10.50 -5.92 1.52
C THR A 149 -10.68 -4.62 0.77
N GLN A 150 -10.84 -3.52 1.50
CA GLN A 150 -10.87 -2.17 0.91
C GLN A 150 -9.60 -1.41 1.27
N ILE A 151 -8.94 -0.80 0.29
CA ILE A 151 -7.83 0.11 0.54
C ILE A 151 -8.38 1.38 1.21
N ARG A 152 -7.93 1.67 2.44
CA ARG A 152 -8.37 2.85 3.20
C ARG A 152 -7.44 4.05 3.03
N TRP A 153 -6.17 3.79 2.74
CA TRP A 153 -5.18 4.82 2.44
C TRP A 153 -4.04 4.23 1.61
N VAL A 154 -3.39 5.10 0.84
CA VAL A 154 -2.20 4.80 0.03
C VAL A 154 -1.15 5.88 0.30
N LEU A 155 0.06 5.45 0.62
CA LEU A 155 1.27 6.25 0.70
C LEU A 155 2.12 5.95 -0.54
N ASN A 156 2.02 6.82 -1.53
CA ASN A 156 2.81 6.75 -2.75
C ASN A 156 3.57 8.07 -2.96
N HIS A 157 4.83 8.12 -2.54
CA HIS A 157 5.65 9.33 -2.64
C HIS A 157 6.82 9.13 -3.61
N GLN A 158 7.11 10.09 -4.49
CA GLN A 158 8.11 9.96 -5.58
C GLN A 158 9.53 9.52 -5.13
N PHE A 159 9.91 9.86 -3.89
CA PHE A 159 11.22 9.48 -3.32
C PHE A 159 11.26 8.09 -2.68
N LEU A 160 10.12 7.40 -2.59
CA LEU A 160 10.05 6.03 -2.09
C LEU A 160 10.08 5.05 -3.25
N THR A 161 10.83 3.96 -3.08
CA THR A 161 10.88 2.82 -4.00
C THR A 161 9.67 1.89 -3.85
N HIS A 162 8.90 2.06 -2.77
CA HIS A 162 7.75 1.25 -2.41
C HIS A 162 6.48 2.10 -2.22
N ILE A 163 5.34 1.46 -2.35
CA ILE A 163 4.02 1.98 -2.00
C ILE A 163 3.62 1.33 -0.67
N GLY A 164 3.33 2.15 0.33
CA GLY A 164 2.67 1.68 1.55
C GLY A 164 1.17 1.82 1.41
N PHE A 165 0.38 0.87 1.89
CA PHE A 165 -1.07 1.02 1.92
C PHE A 165 -1.69 0.21 3.05
N GLY A 166 -2.91 0.59 3.44
CA GLY A 166 -3.65 -0.08 4.49
C GLY A 166 -5.01 -0.53 3.99
N CYS A 167 -5.34 -1.78 4.30
CA CYS A 167 -6.59 -2.41 3.92
C CYS A 167 -7.43 -2.71 5.17
N GLU A 168 -8.75 -2.53 5.05
CA GLU A 168 -9.75 -3.02 6.01
C GLU A 168 -10.37 -4.32 5.47
N PHE A 169 -10.56 -5.32 6.33
CA PHE A 169 -11.26 -6.55 5.97
C PHE A 169 -12.75 -6.27 5.80
N LEU A 170 -13.34 -6.80 4.74
CA LEU A 170 -14.77 -6.66 4.45
C LEU A 170 -15.49 -8.00 4.62
N ASP A 171 -16.65 -7.95 5.25
CA ASP A 171 -17.62 -9.05 5.31
C ASP A 171 -17.00 -10.39 5.78
N MET A 172 -16.08 -10.34 6.75
CA MET A 172 -15.53 -11.55 7.37
C MET A 172 -16.63 -12.28 8.14
N ALA A 173 -16.79 -13.58 7.88
CA ALA A 173 -17.75 -14.40 8.61
C ALA A 173 -17.36 -14.48 10.11
N PRO A 174 -18.32 -14.65 11.03
CA PRO A 174 -18.04 -14.73 12.48
C PRO A 174 -16.96 -15.74 12.83
N ASP A 175 -17.03 -16.95 12.27
CA ASP A 175 -16.03 -18.01 12.48
C ASP A 175 -14.63 -17.59 11.99
N GLY A 176 -14.55 -16.79 10.93
CA GLY A 176 -13.29 -16.24 10.43
C GLY A 176 -12.72 -15.14 11.34
N GLN A 177 -13.60 -14.34 11.95
CA GLN A 177 -13.20 -13.33 12.93
C GLN A 177 -12.68 -13.97 14.22
N GLU A 178 -13.34 -15.03 14.70
CA GLU A 178 -12.88 -15.79 15.87
C GLU A 178 -11.50 -16.40 15.64
N GLN A 179 -11.29 -17.03 14.48
CA GLN A 179 -9.97 -17.55 14.09
C GLN A 179 -8.90 -16.45 13.99
N LEU A 180 -9.26 -15.25 13.54
CA LEU A 180 -8.35 -14.12 13.49
C LEU A 180 -7.96 -13.64 14.89
N ASP A 181 -8.94 -13.56 15.80
CA ASP A 181 -8.69 -13.14 17.17
C ASP A 181 -7.77 -14.16 17.89
N GLU A 182 -8.01 -15.46 17.71
CA GLU A 182 -7.14 -16.53 18.23
C GLU A 182 -5.73 -16.47 17.63
N ALA A 183 -5.61 -16.30 16.31
CA ALA A 183 -4.32 -16.19 15.63
C ALA A 183 -3.53 -14.98 16.11
N LEU A 184 -4.20 -13.84 16.33
CA LEU A 184 -3.59 -12.64 16.89
C LEU A 184 -3.09 -12.86 18.32
N ILE A 185 -3.82 -13.59 19.16
CA ILE A 185 -3.35 -13.97 20.50
C ILE A 185 -2.08 -14.83 20.39
N ASN A 186 -2.10 -15.87 19.55
CA ASN A 186 -0.96 -16.76 19.38
C ASN A 186 0.29 -16.04 18.89
N LEU A 187 0.14 -15.12 17.93
CA LEU A 187 1.24 -14.32 17.41
C LEU A 187 1.81 -13.34 18.46
N ARG A 188 0.96 -12.78 19.34
CA ARG A 188 1.42 -11.94 20.46
C ARG A 188 2.26 -12.75 21.44
N MET A 189 1.78 -13.93 21.84
CA MET A 189 2.48 -14.80 22.79
C MET A 189 3.79 -15.36 22.21
N GLY A 190 3.83 -15.66 20.90
CA GLY A 190 5.05 -16.13 20.23
C GLY A 190 6.16 -15.08 20.12
N SER A 191 5.82 -13.79 20.15
CA SER A 191 6.80 -12.70 20.10
C SER A 191 7.52 -12.43 21.42
N GLU A 192 7.03 -12.97 22.54
CA GLU A 192 7.57 -12.74 23.89
C GLU A 192 8.59 -13.82 24.34
N ASN A 193 8.81 -14.86 23.53
CA ASN A 193 9.84 -15.88 23.76
C ASN A 193 10.83 -15.93 22.58
N PRO A 194 11.81 -15.02 22.51
CA PRO A 194 12.93 -15.20 21.59
C PRO A 194 13.78 -16.38 22.08
N SER A 195 13.91 -17.39 21.22
CA SER A 195 14.80 -18.54 21.38
C SER A 195 16.25 -18.15 21.63
#